data_AF-S3DCJ2-F1
#
_entry.id   AF-S3DCJ2-F1
#
_cell.length_a   1.000
_cell.length_b   1.000
_cell.length_c   1.000
_cell.angle_alpha   90.00
_cell.angle_beta   90.00
_cell.angle_gamma   90.00
#
_symmetry.space_group_name_H-M   'P 1'
#
loop_
_entity.id
_entity.type
_entity.pdbx_description
1 polymer ?
#
loop_
_entity_poly.entity_id
_entity_poly.type
_entity_poly.pdbx_seq_one_letter_code
_entity_poly.pdbx_strand_id
1 'polypeptide(L)'
;MVNITEKIKEIEDEMRRTQKNKATEYHLGLLKGKLARYRAQLLEPGPGAGSSGGAGFDVSKSGDARIALVGFPSVGKSTFLSKITKTKSEVAAYSFTTLTAIPGVLEYGGAEIQILDLPGIIEGASEGKGRGRQVISAAKTSDMICMILDATKKAEQRSLLEAELEAVGIRLNREPPYLCLLPPFLIPANLKSRNIYLKPKTAGGMKITFQTPPKNLDQKMVYNILRDYKILNCEVLVRDENVTVDDFIDVIMKDHRKYIKCLYIYNKIDSVSLDFLDKLAREPHTVVMSCELDLGIRDVVDRCWEELKLIRIYTKRKGVDPDFNEALIVRSNSSIEDVCDQIHRTLKDTFKYALVWGASARHVPQRVGLGHIVADEDVVSIVSNWRA
;
A
#
# COMPACT_ATOMS: atom_id res chain seq x y z
N MET A 1 -35.21 0.25 -5.40
CA MET A 1 -33.98 0.77 -4.78
C MET A 1 -32.87 0.45 -5.76
N VAL A 2 -32.38 1.42 -6.55
CA VAL A 2 -31.45 1.11 -7.66
C VAL A 2 -30.15 0.55 -7.09
N ASN A 3 -29.75 -0.62 -7.56
CA ASN A 3 -28.57 -1.31 -7.06
C ASN A 3 -27.32 -0.50 -7.45
N ILE A 4 -26.42 -0.23 -6.50
CA ILE A 4 -25.20 0.57 -6.77
C ILE A 4 -24.32 -0.13 -7.83
N THR A 5 -24.34 -1.46 -7.83
CA THR A 5 -23.61 -2.29 -8.81
C THR A 5 -24.13 -2.11 -10.24
N GLU A 6 -25.45 -1.95 -10.43
CA GLU A 6 -26.05 -1.66 -11.75
C GLU A 6 -25.59 -0.30 -12.27
N LYS A 7 -25.58 0.74 -11.41
CA LYS A 7 -25.09 2.08 -11.79
C LYS A 7 -23.61 2.08 -12.18
N ILE A 8 -22.79 1.27 -11.53
CA ILE A 8 -21.38 1.10 -11.88
C ILE A 8 -21.26 0.50 -13.28
N LYS A 9 -22.01 -0.58 -13.54
CA LYS A 9 -22.01 -1.25 -14.85
C LYS A 9 -22.50 -0.33 -15.97
N GLU A 10 -23.57 0.42 -15.75
CA GLU A 10 -24.09 1.41 -16.70
C GLU A 10 -23.03 2.46 -17.08
N ILE A 11 -22.28 2.97 -16.09
CA ILE A 11 -21.21 3.94 -16.33
C ILE A 11 -20.03 3.30 -17.08
N GLU A 12 -19.66 2.06 -16.73
CA GLU A 12 -18.57 1.33 -17.41
C GLU A 12 -18.91 1.03 -18.88
N ASP A 13 -20.15 0.61 -19.15
CA ASP A 13 -20.65 0.39 -20.51
C ASP A 13 -20.72 1.71 -21.30
N GLU A 14 -21.12 2.80 -20.64
CA GLU A 14 -21.11 4.13 -21.23
C GLU A 14 -19.70 4.63 -21.56
N MET A 15 -18.72 4.37 -20.70
CA MET A 15 -17.33 4.70 -20.96
C MET A 15 -16.76 3.85 -22.11
N ARG A 16 -17.15 2.57 -22.20
CA ARG A 16 -16.69 1.65 -23.26
C ARG A 16 -17.19 2.04 -24.66
N ARG A 17 -18.44 2.50 -24.77
CA ARG A 17 -19.02 2.95 -26.05
C ARG A 17 -18.49 4.31 -26.51
N THR A 18 -17.96 5.13 -25.61
CA THR A 18 -17.61 6.51 -25.89
C THR A 18 -16.16 6.61 -26.38
N GLN A 19 -15.96 7.06 -27.62
CA GLN A 19 -14.60 7.32 -28.14
C GLN A 19 -13.95 8.52 -27.44
N LYS A 20 -12.66 8.40 -27.10
CA LYS A 20 -11.89 9.47 -26.43
C LYS A 20 -11.44 10.53 -27.43
N ASN A 21 -12.13 11.66 -27.45
CA ASN A 21 -11.86 12.84 -28.28
C ASN A 21 -11.94 14.11 -27.40
N LYS A 22 -11.41 15.26 -27.86
CA LYS A 22 -11.43 16.53 -27.10
C LYS A 22 -12.84 16.98 -26.68
N ALA A 23 -13.87 16.63 -27.45
CA ALA A 23 -15.27 16.92 -27.13
C ALA A 23 -15.85 15.99 -26.04
N THR A 24 -15.37 14.76 -25.95
CA THR A 24 -15.88 13.73 -25.03
C THR A 24 -15.04 13.59 -23.76
N GLU A 25 -13.83 14.15 -23.73
CA GLU A 25 -12.91 14.14 -22.59
C GLU A 25 -13.57 14.68 -21.31
N TYR A 26 -14.31 15.77 -21.44
CA TYR A 26 -15.06 16.36 -20.33
C TYR A 26 -16.13 15.40 -19.79
N HIS A 27 -16.91 14.74 -20.67
CA HIS A 27 -17.94 13.76 -20.28
C HIS A 27 -17.33 12.53 -19.61
N LEU A 28 -16.28 11.97 -20.21
CA LEU A 28 -15.51 10.84 -19.65
C LEU A 28 -14.95 11.18 -18.27
N GLY A 29 -14.53 12.42 -18.08
CA GLY A 29 -14.10 12.96 -16.81
C GLY A 29 -15.15 12.92 -15.70
N LEU A 30 -16.37 13.32 -16.02
CA LEU A 30 -17.50 13.26 -15.08
C LEU A 30 -17.88 11.81 -14.76
N LEU A 31 -17.89 10.94 -15.77
CA LEU A 31 -18.15 9.51 -15.58
C LEU A 31 -17.13 8.86 -14.65
N LYS A 32 -15.84 9.19 -14.81
CA LYS A 32 -14.77 8.75 -13.90
C LYS A 32 -14.98 9.21 -12.46
N GLY A 33 -15.35 10.46 -12.24
CA GLY A 33 -15.68 10.99 -10.90
C GLY A 33 -16.84 10.23 -10.25
N LYS A 34 -17.93 10.04 -10.99
CA LYS A 34 -19.10 9.28 -10.53
C LYS A 34 -18.75 7.82 -10.20
N LEU A 35 -17.97 7.17 -11.08
CA LEU A 35 -17.52 5.78 -10.91
C LEU A 35 -16.69 5.63 -9.63
N ALA A 36 -15.72 6.52 -9.42
CA ALA A 36 -14.88 6.51 -8.24
C ALA A 36 -15.69 6.69 -6.94
N ARG A 37 -16.70 7.58 -6.96
CA ARG A 37 -17.62 7.76 -5.84
C ARG A 37 -18.45 6.51 -5.54
N TYR A 38 -19.06 5.89 -6.56
CA TYR A 38 -19.87 4.68 -6.35
C TYR A 38 -19.03 3.49 -5.89
N ARG A 39 -17.81 3.33 -6.41
CA ARG A 39 -16.87 2.29 -5.94
C ARG A 39 -16.47 2.50 -4.48
N ALA A 40 -16.27 3.73 -4.02
CA ALA A 40 -16.01 3.99 -2.61
C ALA A 40 -17.21 3.69 -1.70
N GLN A 41 -18.43 3.98 -2.17
CA GLN A 41 -19.66 3.66 -1.42
C GLN A 41 -19.85 2.15 -1.23
N LEU A 42 -19.39 1.31 -2.16
CA LEU A 42 -19.40 -0.16 -1.98
C LEU A 42 -18.42 -0.64 -0.89
N LEU A 43 -17.38 0.14 -0.61
CA LEU A 43 -16.35 -0.20 0.37
C LEU A 43 -16.73 0.28 1.77
N GLU A 44 -17.53 1.34 1.87
CA GLU A 44 -18.04 1.85 3.14
C GLU A 44 -19.03 0.87 3.77
N PRO A 45 -18.96 0.64 5.10
CA PRO A 45 -20.00 -0.10 5.80
C PRO A 45 -21.32 0.66 5.68
N GLY A 46 -22.38 -0.01 5.23
CA GLY A 46 -23.66 0.63 4.95
C GLY A 46 -24.24 1.36 6.19
N PRO A 47 -24.94 2.50 5.98
CA PRO A 47 -25.56 3.26 7.07
C PRO A 47 -26.72 2.42 7.65
N GLY A 48 -26.48 1.84 8.83
CA GLY A 48 -27.37 0.84 9.44
C GLY A 48 -26.62 -0.27 10.17
N ALA A 49 -25.32 -0.46 9.87
CA ALA A 49 -24.41 -1.15 10.77
C ALA A 49 -24.10 -0.19 11.94
N GLY A 50 -24.92 -0.26 12.98
CA GLY A 50 -24.70 0.49 14.21
C GLY A 50 -23.30 0.23 14.77
N SER A 51 -22.88 1.14 15.65
CA SER A 51 -21.70 1.07 16.50
C SER A 51 -21.78 -0.07 17.54
N SER A 52 -22.23 -1.24 17.12
CA SER A 52 -22.22 -2.50 17.86
C SER A 52 -21.17 -3.38 17.22
N GLY A 53 -19.93 -3.27 17.72
CA GLY A 53 -18.83 -4.20 17.51
C GLY A 53 -18.94 -5.06 16.26
N GLY A 54 -18.98 -4.42 15.09
CA GLY A 54 -18.93 -5.15 13.83
C GLY A 54 -17.63 -5.90 13.87
N ALA A 55 -17.71 -7.21 14.06
CA ALA A 55 -16.55 -8.09 14.12
C ALA A 55 -15.68 -7.73 12.93
N GLY A 56 -14.61 -6.99 13.21
CA GLY A 56 -13.59 -6.71 12.25
C GLY A 56 -12.98 -8.06 11.95
N PHE A 57 -13.49 -8.73 10.93
CA PHE A 57 -12.80 -9.82 10.26
C PHE A 57 -11.61 -9.25 9.46
N ASP A 58 -10.91 -8.29 10.05
CA ASP A 58 -9.57 -7.94 9.69
C ASP A 58 -8.76 -9.12 10.23
N VAL A 59 -8.09 -9.85 9.35
CA VAL A 59 -7.08 -10.81 9.81
C VAL A 59 -6.16 -10.01 10.72
N SER A 60 -6.07 -10.37 11.99
CA SER A 60 -5.29 -9.61 12.97
C SER A 60 -3.87 -9.46 12.42
N LYS A 61 -3.36 -8.23 12.39
CA LYS A 61 -1.98 -7.98 12.01
C LYS A 61 -1.09 -8.74 12.97
N SER A 62 -0.48 -9.79 12.45
CA SER A 62 0.44 -10.69 13.13
C SER A 62 1.74 -10.63 12.35
N GLY A 63 2.86 -10.62 13.07
CA GLY A 63 4.18 -10.34 12.51
C GLY A 63 4.46 -8.84 12.28
N ASP A 64 5.67 -8.57 11.80
CA ASP A 64 6.25 -7.24 11.63
C ASP A 64 5.80 -6.56 10.32
N ALA A 65 5.52 -7.38 9.30
CA ALA A 65 5.06 -6.93 7.98
C ALA A 65 4.05 -7.87 7.36
N ARG A 66 3.23 -7.32 6.46
CA ARG A 66 2.22 -8.08 5.71
C ARG A 66 2.42 -7.95 4.20
N ILE A 67 2.57 -9.08 3.52
CA ILE A 67 2.65 -9.18 2.06
C ILE A 67 1.39 -9.86 1.53
N ALA A 68 0.73 -9.27 0.53
CA ALA A 68 -0.39 -9.91 -0.17
C ALA A 68 0.06 -10.53 -1.49
N LEU A 69 -0.21 -11.81 -1.70
CA LEU A 69 0.00 -12.49 -2.99
C LEU A 69 -1.23 -12.32 -3.88
N VAL A 70 -1.03 -11.78 -5.07
CA VAL A 70 -2.06 -11.57 -6.09
C VAL A 70 -1.61 -12.21 -7.39
N GLY A 71 -2.48 -13.00 -8.03
CA GLY A 71 -2.14 -13.66 -9.28
C GLY A 71 -3.21 -14.65 -9.71
N PHE A 72 -3.32 -14.88 -11.01
CA PHE A 72 -4.29 -15.82 -11.58
C PHE A 72 -4.15 -17.22 -11.00
N PRO A 73 -5.23 -18.03 -10.99
CA PRO A 73 -5.09 -19.45 -10.75
C PRO A 73 -4.01 -20.06 -11.65
N SER A 74 -3.30 -21.08 -11.16
CA SER A 74 -2.31 -21.84 -11.94
C SER A 74 -1.04 -21.08 -12.38
N VAL A 75 -0.76 -19.90 -11.82
CA VAL A 75 0.54 -19.20 -11.98
C VAL A 75 1.61 -19.67 -10.98
N GLY A 76 1.29 -20.59 -10.06
CA GLY A 76 2.22 -21.12 -9.07
C GLY A 76 2.24 -20.40 -7.71
N LYS A 77 1.20 -19.60 -7.41
CA LYS A 77 1.03 -18.86 -6.14
C LYS A 77 1.06 -19.75 -4.90
N SER A 78 0.24 -20.80 -4.86
CA SER A 78 0.19 -21.74 -3.73
C SER A 78 1.49 -22.55 -3.60
N THR A 79 2.14 -22.88 -4.72
CA THR A 79 3.45 -23.53 -4.75
C THR A 79 4.53 -22.63 -4.16
N PHE A 80 4.56 -21.36 -4.54
CA PHE A 80 5.48 -20.36 -3.98
C PHE A 80 5.26 -20.21 -2.46
N LEU A 81 4.01 -20.02 -2.02
CA LEU A 81 3.67 -19.92 -0.60
C LEU A 81 4.16 -21.16 0.17
N SER A 82 3.92 -22.37 -0.33
CA SER A 82 4.34 -23.61 0.34
C SER A 82 5.86 -23.75 0.46
N LYS A 83 6.65 -23.12 -0.42
CA LYS A 83 8.11 -23.20 -0.42
C LYS A 83 8.78 -22.19 0.51
N ILE A 84 8.17 -21.02 0.70
CA ILE A 84 8.74 -19.94 1.51
C ILE A 84 8.28 -19.98 2.98
N THR A 85 7.14 -20.61 3.27
CA THR A 85 6.59 -20.65 4.63
C THR A 85 7.17 -21.81 5.44
N LYS A 86 7.65 -21.55 6.67
CA LYS A 86 8.15 -22.59 7.58
C LYS A 86 7.03 -23.51 8.08
N THR A 87 5.87 -22.95 8.36
CA THR A 87 4.66 -23.68 8.73
C THR A 87 3.81 -23.94 7.49
N LYS A 88 3.70 -25.21 7.08
CA LYS A 88 2.53 -25.64 6.32
C LYS A 88 1.35 -25.41 7.24
N SER A 89 0.57 -24.36 6.99
CA SER A 89 -0.68 -24.16 7.69
C SER A 89 -1.63 -25.30 7.27
N GLU A 90 -1.52 -26.44 7.97
CA GLU A 90 -2.66 -27.30 8.20
C GLU A 90 -3.72 -26.39 8.80
N VAL A 91 -4.70 -26.01 7.98
CA VAL A 91 -6.06 -25.55 8.33
C VAL A 91 -6.15 -25.20 9.82
N ALA A 92 -5.50 -24.12 10.23
CA ALA A 92 -5.52 -23.72 11.62
C ALA A 92 -6.93 -23.20 11.87
N ALA A 93 -7.73 -24.05 12.51
CA ALA A 93 -9.08 -23.80 12.96
C ALA A 93 -9.08 -22.68 14.01
N TYR A 94 -8.84 -21.44 13.58
CA TYR A 94 -9.43 -20.31 14.24
C TYR A 94 -10.89 -20.33 13.85
N SER A 95 -11.75 -20.77 14.78
CA SER A 95 -13.20 -20.92 14.65
C SER A 95 -13.96 -19.60 14.34
N PHE A 96 -13.25 -18.57 13.89
CA PHE A 96 -13.73 -17.25 13.49
C PHE A 96 -13.12 -16.75 12.17
N THR A 97 -12.27 -17.50 11.45
CA THR A 97 -11.77 -17.05 10.14
C THR A 97 -12.66 -17.58 9.02
N THR A 98 -13.45 -16.71 8.42
CA THR A 98 -14.18 -17.02 7.18
C THR A 98 -13.16 -17.12 6.04
N LEU A 99 -12.65 -18.34 5.81
CA LEU A 99 -11.62 -18.70 4.82
C LEU A 99 -11.83 -18.02 3.47
N THR A 100 -11.08 -16.95 3.22
CA THR A 100 -10.81 -16.40 1.88
C THR A 100 -9.33 -16.15 1.63
N ALA A 101 -8.48 -16.12 2.66
CA ALA A 101 -7.03 -16.00 2.50
C ALA A 101 -6.30 -17.07 3.31
N ILE A 102 -5.28 -17.69 2.73
CA ILE A 102 -4.39 -18.64 3.41
C ILE A 102 -3.21 -17.82 3.96
N PRO A 103 -3.10 -17.61 5.27
CA PRO A 103 -1.94 -16.96 5.85
C PRO A 103 -0.77 -17.96 5.93
N GLY A 104 0.39 -17.52 5.47
CA GLY A 104 1.68 -18.14 5.70
C GLY A 104 2.59 -17.21 6.51
N VAL A 105 3.49 -17.78 7.31
CA VAL A 105 4.51 -16.99 8.02
C VAL A 105 5.88 -17.32 7.42
N LEU A 106 6.57 -16.26 6.99
CA LEU A 106 7.94 -16.29 6.52
C LEU A 106 8.81 -15.64 7.62
N GLU A 107 9.78 -16.38 8.12
CA GLU A 107 10.80 -15.81 9.00
C GLU A 107 12.04 -15.48 8.18
N TYR A 108 12.41 -14.20 8.13
CA TYR A 108 13.56 -13.72 7.39
C TYR A 108 14.26 -12.59 8.16
N GLY A 109 15.58 -12.70 8.35
CA GLY A 109 16.36 -11.66 9.04
C GLY A 109 15.96 -11.40 10.51
N GLY A 110 15.34 -12.38 11.18
CA GLY A 110 14.80 -12.21 12.54
C GLY A 110 13.41 -11.56 12.59
N ALA A 111 12.83 -11.21 11.45
CA ALA A 111 11.46 -10.70 11.36
C ALA A 111 10.46 -11.79 10.97
N GLU A 112 9.24 -11.68 11.48
CA GLU A 112 8.09 -12.47 11.07
C GLU A 112 7.26 -11.72 10.03
N ILE A 113 7.27 -12.20 8.79
CA ILE A 113 6.51 -11.61 7.69
C ILE A 113 5.28 -12.47 7.41
N GLN A 114 4.11 -11.88 7.58
CA GLN A 114 2.84 -12.51 7.24
C GLN A 114 2.59 -12.42 5.74
N ILE A 115 2.43 -13.56 5.09
CA ILE A 115 2.10 -13.68 3.67
C ILE A 115 0.63 -14.07 3.56
N LEU A 116 -0.18 -13.22 2.94
CA LEU A 116 -1.59 -13.46 2.72
C LEU A 116 -1.83 -13.88 1.29
N ASP A 117 -2.34 -15.09 1.12
CA ASP A 117 -2.80 -15.53 -0.18
C ASP A 117 -4.18 -14.93 -0.50
N LEU A 118 -4.34 -14.15 -1.57
CA LEU A 118 -5.62 -13.50 -1.91
C LEU A 118 -6.29 -14.12 -3.15
N PRO A 119 -6.85 -15.34 -3.08
CA PRO A 119 -7.69 -15.88 -4.14
C PRO A 119 -9.00 -15.06 -4.23
N GLY A 120 -9.27 -14.44 -5.38
CA GLY A 120 -10.57 -13.81 -5.64
C GLY A 120 -10.58 -12.30 -5.91
N ILE A 121 -9.42 -11.62 -5.97
CA ILE A 121 -9.35 -10.26 -6.54
C ILE A 121 -9.76 -10.25 -8.04
N ILE A 122 -9.74 -11.42 -8.69
CA ILE A 122 -9.70 -11.56 -10.15
C ILE A 122 -11.08 -11.65 -10.81
N GLU A 123 -12.12 -12.12 -10.11
CA GLU A 123 -13.42 -12.45 -10.77
C GLU A 123 -14.68 -12.02 -10.01
N GLY A 124 -14.61 -11.27 -8.90
CA GLY A 124 -15.84 -10.93 -8.17
C GLY A 124 -15.73 -9.99 -6.98
N ALA A 125 -14.58 -9.35 -6.78
CA ALA A 125 -14.41 -8.40 -5.68
C ALA A 125 -15.18 -7.08 -5.91
N SER A 126 -15.39 -6.71 -7.17
CA SER A 126 -16.14 -5.54 -7.61
C SER A 126 -17.66 -5.68 -7.53
N GLU A 127 -18.21 -6.91 -7.44
CA GLU A 127 -19.66 -7.16 -7.33
C GLU A 127 -20.21 -6.92 -5.90
N GLY A 128 -19.36 -6.64 -4.91
CA GLY A 128 -19.79 -6.34 -3.54
C GLY A 128 -20.46 -7.49 -2.78
N LYS A 129 -20.53 -8.70 -3.35
CA LYS A 129 -21.00 -9.91 -2.65
C LYS A 129 -20.02 -10.22 -1.51
N GLY A 130 -20.54 -10.34 -0.28
CA GLY A 130 -19.83 -10.12 0.99
C GLY A 130 -18.46 -10.81 1.24
N ARG A 131 -18.04 -11.78 0.43
CA ARG A 131 -16.71 -12.41 0.50
C ARG A 131 -15.61 -11.58 -0.18
N GLY A 132 -15.92 -10.84 -1.26
CA GLY A 132 -14.94 -10.03 -1.99
C GLY A 132 -14.42 -8.82 -1.20
N ARG A 133 -15.25 -8.26 -0.31
CA ARG A 133 -14.90 -7.11 0.53
C ARG A 133 -13.80 -7.44 1.55
N GLN A 134 -13.75 -8.67 2.04
CA GLN A 134 -12.73 -9.13 2.99
C GLN A 134 -11.34 -9.19 2.32
N VAL A 135 -11.27 -9.74 1.12
CA VAL A 135 -10.03 -9.83 0.31
C VAL A 135 -9.49 -8.44 -0.01
N ILE A 136 -10.39 -7.50 -0.36
CA ILE A 136 -10.05 -6.10 -0.58
C ILE A 136 -9.48 -5.44 0.69
N SER A 137 -10.11 -5.67 1.83
CA SER A 137 -9.65 -5.11 3.10
C SER A 137 -8.25 -5.62 3.44
N ALA A 138 -8.02 -6.92 3.28
CA ALA A 138 -6.71 -7.54 3.47
C ALA A 138 -5.64 -6.97 2.53
N ALA A 139 -5.98 -6.75 1.24
CA ALA A 139 -5.08 -6.10 0.29
C ALA A 139 -4.74 -4.66 0.70
N LYS A 140 -5.72 -3.89 1.21
CA LYS A 140 -5.53 -2.49 1.64
C LYS A 140 -4.73 -2.35 2.94
N THR A 141 -4.75 -3.36 3.80
CA THR A 141 -3.97 -3.38 5.05
C THR A 141 -2.59 -4.01 4.87
N SER A 142 -2.29 -4.53 3.68
CA SER A 142 -0.97 -5.08 3.35
C SER A 142 0.05 -3.98 3.11
N ASP A 143 1.29 -4.24 3.50
CA ASP A 143 2.42 -3.32 3.34
C ASP A 143 3.01 -3.37 1.94
N MET A 144 2.89 -4.53 1.30
CA MET A 144 3.32 -4.79 -0.07
C MET A 144 2.38 -5.77 -0.74
N ILE A 145 2.26 -5.63 -2.06
CA ILE A 145 1.61 -6.61 -2.92
C ILE A 145 2.69 -7.30 -3.76
N CYS A 146 2.67 -8.62 -3.79
CA CYS A 146 3.48 -9.43 -4.69
C CYS A 146 2.56 -9.98 -5.77
N MET A 147 2.73 -9.48 -7.00
CA MET A 147 1.93 -9.88 -8.14
C MET A 147 2.63 -11.02 -8.89
N ILE A 148 2.12 -12.24 -8.74
CA ILE A 148 2.66 -13.43 -9.42
C ILE A 148 2.01 -13.57 -10.79
N LEU A 149 2.85 -13.56 -11.83
CA LEU A 149 2.47 -13.56 -13.23
C LEU A 149 3.12 -14.75 -13.94
N ASP A 150 2.50 -15.24 -15.00
CA ASP A 150 3.11 -16.21 -15.91
C ASP A 150 4.00 -15.47 -16.92
N ALA A 151 5.28 -15.85 -17.01
CA ALA A 151 6.23 -15.23 -17.93
C ALA A 151 5.80 -15.34 -19.40
N THR A 152 4.99 -16.35 -19.76
CA THR A 152 4.51 -16.57 -21.13
C THR A 152 3.33 -15.67 -21.52
N LYS A 153 2.54 -15.18 -20.54
CA LYS A 153 1.28 -14.42 -20.76
C LYS A 153 1.27 -13.05 -20.08
N LYS A 154 2.45 -12.45 -19.98
CA LYS A 154 2.73 -11.25 -19.19
C LYS A 154 1.77 -10.07 -19.42
N ALA A 155 1.57 -9.65 -20.68
CA ALA A 155 0.96 -8.34 -20.97
C ALA A 155 -0.51 -8.28 -20.56
N GLU A 156 -1.26 -9.34 -20.85
CA GLU A 156 -2.69 -9.43 -20.54
C GLU A 156 -2.92 -9.57 -19.04
N GLN A 157 -2.19 -10.47 -18.38
CA GLN A 157 -2.40 -10.74 -16.96
C GLN A 157 -2.06 -9.53 -16.10
N ARG A 158 -0.95 -8.85 -16.39
CA ARG A 158 -0.53 -7.66 -15.64
C ARG A 158 -1.55 -6.53 -15.76
N SER A 159 -1.96 -6.19 -16.98
CA SER A 159 -2.90 -5.08 -17.19
C SER A 159 -4.25 -5.32 -16.53
N LEU A 160 -4.74 -6.57 -16.50
CA LEU A 160 -6.00 -6.91 -15.85
C LEU A 160 -5.90 -6.78 -14.32
N LEU A 161 -4.84 -7.32 -13.72
CA LEU A 161 -4.65 -7.25 -12.26
C LEU A 161 -4.40 -5.82 -11.77
N GLU A 162 -3.63 -5.03 -12.53
CA GLU A 162 -3.44 -3.60 -12.25
C GLU A 162 -4.79 -2.86 -12.26
N ALA A 163 -5.64 -3.11 -13.27
CA ALA A 163 -6.96 -2.48 -13.37
C ALA A 163 -7.90 -2.86 -12.21
N GLU A 164 -7.91 -4.12 -11.78
CA GLU A 164 -8.71 -4.58 -10.64
C GLU A 164 -8.25 -3.94 -9.32
N LEU A 165 -6.93 -3.90 -9.07
CA LEU A 165 -6.38 -3.25 -7.87
C LEU A 165 -6.64 -1.74 -7.88
N GLU A 166 -6.52 -1.09 -9.04
CA GLU A 166 -6.86 0.32 -9.21
C GLU A 166 -8.36 0.59 -9.00
N ALA A 167 -9.24 -0.33 -9.40
CA ALA A 167 -10.68 -0.22 -9.20
C ALA A 167 -11.05 -0.24 -7.71
N VAL A 168 -10.34 -1.05 -6.93
CA VAL A 168 -10.48 -1.15 -5.48
C VAL A 168 -9.92 0.07 -4.74
N GLY A 169 -9.15 0.92 -5.43
CA GLY A 169 -8.53 2.13 -4.87
C GLY A 169 -7.14 1.90 -4.30
N ILE A 170 -6.45 0.84 -4.74
CA ILE A 170 -5.03 0.61 -4.48
C ILE A 170 -4.25 1.22 -5.65
N ARG A 171 -3.22 2.02 -5.34
CA ARG A 171 -2.28 2.58 -6.31
C ARG A 171 -0.93 1.91 -6.15
N LEU A 172 -0.52 1.18 -7.19
CA LEU A 172 0.69 0.37 -7.18
C LEU A 172 1.90 1.22 -7.57
N ASN A 173 2.99 1.14 -6.80
CA ASN A 173 4.27 1.80 -7.09
C ASN A 173 4.17 3.31 -7.39
N ARG A 174 3.17 3.98 -6.81
CA ARG A 174 2.99 5.43 -6.91
C ARG A 174 3.18 6.05 -5.55
N GLU A 175 3.75 7.23 -5.54
CA GLU A 175 3.73 8.09 -4.36
C GLU A 175 2.45 8.92 -4.34
N PRO A 176 1.95 9.28 -3.15
CA PRO A 176 0.78 10.13 -3.06
C PRO A 176 1.02 11.51 -3.70
N PRO A 177 0.10 12.01 -4.56
CA PRO A 177 0.22 13.30 -5.22
C PRO A 177 0.16 14.51 -4.26
N TYR A 178 -0.24 14.31 -3.00
CA TYR A 178 -0.43 15.37 -2.02
C TYR A 178 0.77 15.62 -1.09
N LEU A 179 1.97 15.09 -1.38
CA LEU A 179 3.11 15.25 -0.48
C LEU A 179 3.72 16.68 -0.53
N CYS A 180 3.00 17.64 0.03
CA CYS A 180 3.50 18.96 0.37
C CYS A 180 2.98 19.36 1.76
N LEU A 181 3.29 18.54 2.77
CA LEU A 181 3.38 19.00 4.16
C LEU A 181 4.82 19.30 4.59
N LEU A 182 5.80 18.91 3.76
CA LEU A 182 7.19 19.27 3.98
C LEU A 182 7.45 20.67 3.40
N PRO A 183 8.24 21.51 4.10
CA PRO A 183 8.67 22.79 3.56
C PRO A 183 9.41 22.56 2.22
N PRO A 184 9.25 23.47 1.23
CA PRO A 184 9.75 23.28 -0.14
C PRO A 184 11.23 22.91 -0.27
N PHE A 185 12.04 23.22 0.75
CA PHE A 185 13.50 23.01 0.77
C PHE A 185 13.93 21.56 1.05
N LEU A 186 13.04 20.70 1.56
CA LEU A 186 13.36 19.30 1.91
C LEU A 186 12.98 18.26 0.84
N ILE A 187 12.51 18.70 -0.33
CA ILE A 187 12.08 17.81 -1.42
C ILE A 187 13.29 17.55 -2.35
N PRO A 188 13.77 16.29 -2.50
CA PRO A 188 14.85 15.96 -3.43
C PRO A 188 14.46 16.29 -4.88
N ALA A 189 15.39 16.88 -5.65
CA ALA A 189 15.13 17.35 -7.03
C ALA A 189 14.71 16.24 -8.02
N ASN A 190 14.93 14.97 -7.69
CA ASN A 190 14.52 13.82 -8.52
C ASN A 190 13.10 13.31 -8.20
N LEU A 191 12.42 13.88 -7.21
CA LEU A 191 11.04 13.56 -6.88
C LEU A 191 10.11 14.47 -7.69
N LYS A 192 9.60 13.98 -8.82
CA LYS A 192 8.50 14.63 -9.56
C LYS A 192 7.20 14.48 -8.75
N SER A 193 7.10 15.19 -7.63
CA SER A 193 5.89 15.21 -6.81
C SER A 193 4.81 15.98 -7.59
N ARG A 194 3.79 15.24 -8.05
CA ARG A 194 2.58 15.74 -8.73
C ARG A 194 1.73 16.58 -7.77
N ASN A 195 2.20 17.77 -7.44
CA ASN A 195 1.67 18.54 -6.32
C ASN A 195 0.28 19.15 -6.61
N ILE A 196 -0.75 18.53 -6.05
CA ILE A 196 -2.10 19.09 -5.96
C ILE A 196 -2.40 19.42 -4.50
N TYR A 197 -2.70 20.68 -4.23
CA TYR A 197 -3.11 21.15 -2.91
C TYR A 197 -4.61 21.43 -2.92
N LEU A 198 -5.37 20.72 -2.09
CA LEU A 198 -6.81 20.94 -1.90
C LEU A 198 -7.05 21.31 -0.45
N LYS A 199 -7.52 22.55 -0.23
CA LYS A 199 -7.90 23.06 1.09
C LYS A 199 -9.38 23.41 1.10
N PRO A 200 -10.23 22.68 1.84
CA PRO A 200 -11.63 23.09 2.03
C PRO A 200 -11.68 24.40 2.82
N LYS A 201 -12.60 25.29 2.43
CA LYS A 201 -12.87 26.56 3.09
C LYS A 201 -14.29 26.57 3.65
N THR A 202 -14.54 27.40 4.66
CA THR A 202 -15.89 27.58 5.22
C THR A 202 -16.78 28.45 4.33
N ALA A 203 -16.21 29.45 3.66
CA ALA A 203 -16.89 30.35 2.73
C ALA A 203 -15.94 30.83 1.63
N GLY A 204 -16.49 31.36 0.52
CA GLY A 204 -15.71 31.97 -0.57
C GLY A 204 -15.69 31.21 -1.89
N GLY A 205 -16.53 30.17 -2.05
CA GLY A 205 -16.66 29.41 -3.29
C GLY A 205 -15.41 28.61 -3.66
N MET A 206 -15.33 28.20 -4.93
CA MET A 206 -14.19 27.45 -5.46
C MET A 206 -13.17 28.39 -6.07
N LYS A 207 -11.96 28.43 -5.53
CA LYS A 207 -10.81 29.12 -6.13
C LYS A 207 -9.85 28.08 -6.68
N ILE A 208 -9.75 28.00 -8.01
CA ILE A 208 -8.86 27.07 -8.70
C ILE A 208 -7.70 27.89 -9.28
N THR A 209 -6.47 27.52 -8.97
CA THR A 209 -5.26 28.18 -9.46
C THR A 209 -4.33 27.12 -10.06
N PHE A 210 -3.90 27.38 -11.29
CA PHE A 210 -2.90 26.57 -11.98
C PHE A 210 -1.60 27.37 -12.01
N GLN A 211 -0.52 26.82 -11.46
CA GLN A 211 0.80 27.46 -11.52
C GLN A 211 1.38 27.37 -12.94
N THR A 212 1.08 26.27 -13.63
CA THR A 212 1.56 25.96 -14.97
C THR A 212 0.37 25.48 -15.80
N PRO A 213 0.26 25.82 -17.09
CA PRO A 213 -0.87 25.41 -17.92
C PRO A 213 -1.01 23.87 -17.95
N PRO A 214 -2.13 23.31 -17.43
CA PRO A 214 -2.33 21.87 -17.40
C PRO A 214 -2.57 21.31 -18.81
N LYS A 215 -2.00 20.14 -19.12
CA LYS A 215 -2.21 19.47 -20.43
C LYS A 215 -3.44 18.58 -20.45
N ASN A 216 -3.74 17.94 -19.32
CA ASN A 216 -4.75 16.88 -19.20
C ASN A 216 -5.89 17.24 -18.22
N LEU A 217 -5.99 18.50 -17.82
CA LEU A 217 -6.94 18.98 -16.81
C LEU A 217 -7.50 20.34 -17.23
N ASP A 218 -8.83 20.47 -17.22
CA ASP A 218 -9.52 21.72 -17.51
C ASP A 218 -10.18 22.30 -16.26
N GLN A 219 -10.20 23.63 -16.13
CA GLN A 219 -10.77 24.32 -14.96
C GLN A 219 -12.26 24.00 -14.78
N LYS A 220 -13.01 23.96 -15.88
CA LYS A 220 -14.43 23.58 -15.87
C LYS A 220 -14.62 22.15 -15.37
N MET A 221 -13.72 21.26 -15.75
CA MET A 221 -13.79 19.86 -15.36
C MET A 221 -13.54 19.68 -13.85
N VAL A 222 -12.51 20.33 -13.32
CA VAL A 222 -12.21 20.37 -11.87
C VAL A 222 -13.42 20.88 -11.09
N TYR A 223 -14.03 21.98 -11.53
CA TYR A 223 -15.20 22.56 -10.89
C TYR A 223 -16.38 21.57 -10.80
N ASN A 224 -16.67 20.86 -11.88
CA ASN A 224 -17.79 19.92 -11.90
C ASN A 224 -17.53 18.66 -11.09
N ILE A 225 -16.28 18.16 -11.07
CA ILE A 225 -15.88 17.07 -10.19
C ILE A 225 -16.13 17.49 -8.73
N LEU A 226 -15.58 18.63 -8.29
CA LEU A 226 -15.77 19.13 -6.92
C LEU A 226 -17.25 19.29 -6.55
N ARG A 227 -18.07 19.78 -7.49
CA ARG A 227 -19.52 19.91 -7.31
C ARG A 227 -20.21 18.54 -7.14
N ASP A 228 -19.82 17.52 -7.91
CA ASP A 228 -20.36 16.16 -7.77
C ASP A 228 -19.96 15.52 -6.42
N TYR A 229 -18.78 15.86 -5.91
CA TYR A 229 -18.33 15.49 -4.55
C TYR A 229 -18.93 16.38 -3.44
N LYS A 230 -19.83 17.32 -3.77
CA LYS A 230 -20.47 18.26 -2.83
C LYS A 230 -19.50 19.18 -2.10
N ILE A 231 -18.30 19.40 -2.64
CA ILE A 231 -17.31 20.33 -2.11
C ILE A 231 -17.54 21.68 -2.78
N LEU A 232 -18.28 22.57 -2.12
CA LEU A 232 -18.68 23.86 -2.68
C LEU A 232 -17.68 24.99 -2.41
N ASN A 233 -16.93 24.88 -1.33
CA ASN A 233 -15.98 25.89 -0.87
C ASN A 233 -14.60 25.27 -0.71
N CYS A 234 -13.68 25.56 -1.65
CA CYS A 234 -12.33 25.03 -1.60
C CYS A 234 -11.34 25.88 -2.40
N GLU A 235 -10.09 25.81 -1.99
CA GLU A 235 -8.95 26.31 -2.76
C GLU A 235 -8.17 25.13 -3.30
N VAL A 236 -8.03 25.10 -4.63
CA VAL A 236 -7.27 24.09 -5.35
C VAL A 236 -6.10 24.76 -6.03
N LEU A 237 -4.89 24.32 -5.71
CA LEU A 237 -3.66 24.73 -6.38
C LEU A 237 -3.02 23.52 -7.04
N VAL A 238 -2.90 23.57 -8.37
CA VAL A 238 -2.24 22.54 -9.17
C VAL A 238 -0.89 23.09 -9.64
N ARG A 239 0.20 22.43 -9.27
CA ARG A 239 1.56 22.88 -9.60
C ARG A 239 2.20 22.15 -10.78
N ASP A 240 1.77 20.93 -11.07
CA ASP A 240 2.33 20.08 -12.13
C ASP A 240 1.45 20.11 -13.40
N GLU A 241 2.08 20.14 -14.57
CA GLU A 241 1.43 20.16 -15.89
C GLU A 241 0.81 18.80 -16.29
N ASN A 242 1.39 17.70 -15.79
CA ASN A 242 1.05 16.34 -16.21
C ASN A 242 -0.01 15.68 -15.32
N VAL A 243 -0.61 16.43 -14.41
CA VAL A 243 -1.64 15.93 -13.51
C VAL A 243 -2.83 15.44 -14.34
N THR A 244 -3.29 14.23 -14.02
CA THR A 244 -4.46 13.64 -14.66
C THR A 244 -5.71 13.83 -13.81
N VAL A 245 -6.85 13.61 -14.44
CA VAL A 245 -8.17 13.56 -13.78
C VAL A 245 -8.19 12.54 -12.65
N ASP A 246 -7.56 11.39 -12.87
CA ASP A 246 -7.53 10.29 -11.89
C ASP A 246 -6.70 10.69 -10.67
N ASP A 247 -5.57 11.39 -10.87
CA ASP A 247 -4.76 11.94 -9.77
C ASP A 247 -5.56 12.97 -8.94
N PHE A 248 -6.38 13.80 -9.59
CA PHE A 248 -7.23 14.76 -8.91
C PHE A 248 -8.33 14.07 -8.07
N ILE A 249 -8.96 13.03 -8.62
CA ILE A 249 -9.93 12.20 -7.89
C ILE A 249 -9.25 11.52 -6.69
N ASP A 250 -8.02 11.04 -6.85
CA ASP A 250 -7.28 10.39 -5.76
C ASP A 250 -6.97 11.34 -4.60
N VAL A 251 -6.75 12.63 -4.88
CA VAL A 251 -6.58 13.66 -3.84
C VAL A 251 -7.88 13.96 -3.11
N ILE A 252 -9.00 14.02 -3.82
CA ILE A 252 -10.32 14.19 -3.18
C ILE A 252 -10.63 12.98 -2.29
N MET A 253 -10.30 11.78 -2.74
CA MET A 253 -10.62 10.51 -2.06
C MET A 253 -9.47 9.95 -1.24
N LYS A 254 -8.67 10.83 -0.61
CA LYS A 254 -7.45 10.46 0.12
C LYS A 254 -7.66 9.35 1.16
N ASP A 255 -8.82 9.31 1.81
CA ASP A 255 -9.09 8.38 2.91
C ASP A 255 -9.38 6.94 2.42
N HIS A 256 -9.91 6.80 1.19
CA HIS A 256 -10.27 5.51 0.59
C HIS A 256 -9.20 4.96 -0.35
N ARG A 257 -8.14 5.74 -0.62
CA ARG A 257 -7.01 5.38 -1.46
C ARG A 257 -5.83 4.92 -0.63
N LYS A 258 -5.18 3.83 -1.07
CA LYS A 258 -3.94 3.32 -0.46
C LYS A 258 -2.87 3.22 -1.51
N TYR A 259 -1.68 3.73 -1.18
CA TYR A 259 -0.49 3.66 -2.01
C TYR A 259 0.36 2.53 -1.46
N ILE A 260 0.48 1.45 -2.24
CA ILE A 260 1.14 0.22 -1.80
C ILE A 260 2.19 -0.13 -2.85
N LYS A 261 3.36 -0.57 -2.38
CA LYS A 261 4.41 -1.06 -3.28
C LYS A 261 4.00 -2.40 -3.87
N CYS A 262 4.32 -2.61 -5.14
CA CYS A 262 4.02 -3.82 -5.87
C CYS A 262 5.29 -4.41 -6.46
N LEU A 263 5.59 -5.67 -6.13
CA LEU A 263 6.65 -6.44 -6.75
C LEU A 263 6.04 -7.38 -7.80
N TYR A 264 6.43 -7.24 -9.06
CA TYR A 264 6.02 -8.13 -10.14
C TYR A 264 6.93 -9.35 -10.17
N ILE A 265 6.36 -10.53 -9.97
CA ILE A 265 7.11 -11.79 -9.91
C ILE A 265 6.68 -12.63 -11.10
N TYR A 266 7.57 -12.82 -12.07
CA TYR A 266 7.32 -13.68 -13.22
C TYR A 266 7.78 -15.10 -12.95
N ASN A 267 6.81 -16.01 -12.86
CA ASN A 267 7.05 -17.44 -12.71
C ASN A 267 7.12 -18.14 -14.08
N LYS A 268 7.58 -19.40 -14.09
CA LYS A 268 7.71 -20.27 -15.27
C LYS A 268 8.78 -19.81 -16.28
N ILE A 269 9.92 -19.36 -15.77
CA ILE A 269 11.05 -18.92 -16.61
C ILE A 269 11.67 -20.06 -17.42
N ASP A 270 11.42 -21.31 -17.04
CA ASP A 270 11.76 -22.54 -17.76
C ASP A 270 11.19 -22.58 -19.19
N SER A 271 10.04 -21.94 -19.40
CA SER A 271 9.32 -21.95 -20.67
C SER A 271 9.71 -20.79 -21.61
N VAL A 272 10.75 -20.04 -21.26
CA VAL A 272 11.07 -18.75 -21.89
C VAL A 272 12.55 -18.68 -22.28
N SER A 273 12.88 -18.00 -23.39
CA SER A 273 14.26 -17.87 -23.84
C SER A 273 15.09 -16.96 -22.92
N LEU A 274 16.40 -17.22 -22.84
CA LEU A 274 17.33 -16.43 -22.02
C LEU A 274 17.32 -14.94 -22.39
N ASP A 275 17.21 -14.60 -23.68
CA ASP A 275 17.15 -13.20 -24.14
C ASP A 275 15.90 -12.48 -23.64
N PHE A 276 14.77 -13.19 -23.56
CA PHE A 276 13.54 -12.62 -23.02
C PHE A 276 13.60 -12.54 -21.50
N LEU A 277 14.17 -13.55 -20.84
CA LEU A 277 14.40 -13.55 -19.40
C LEU A 277 15.26 -12.36 -18.95
N ASP A 278 16.34 -12.06 -19.68
CA ASP A 278 17.24 -10.94 -19.39
C ASP A 278 16.53 -9.58 -19.56
N LYS A 279 15.68 -9.44 -20.59
CA LYS A 279 14.82 -8.25 -20.74
C LYS A 279 13.83 -8.13 -19.59
N LEU A 280 13.25 -9.24 -19.16
CA LEU A 280 12.25 -9.29 -18.09
C LEU A 280 12.85 -8.91 -16.74
N ALA A 281 14.04 -9.42 -16.43
CA ALA A 281 14.75 -9.15 -15.19
C ALA A 281 15.19 -7.68 -15.05
N ARG A 282 15.38 -6.95 -16.16
CA ARG A 282 15.76 -5.52 -16.14
C ARG A 282 14.59 -4.56 -15.94
N GLU A 283 13.35 -5.05 -15.97
CA GLU A 283 12.19 -4.18 -15.77
C GLU A 283 12.09 -3.68 -14.31
N PRO A 284 11.56 -2.47 -14.10
CA PRO A 284 11.43 -1.92 -12.76
C PRO A 284 10.48 -2.76 -11.91
N HIS A 285 10.83 -2.92 -10.63
CA HIS A 285 10.06 -3.69 -9.64
C HIS A 285 9.71 -5.11 -10.10
N THR A 286 10.62 -5.74 -10.86
CA THR A 286 10.41 -7.07 -11.44
C THR A 286 11.43 -8.06 -10.88
N VAL A 287 10.95 -9.27 -10.56
CA VAL A 287 11.78 -10.44 -10.22
C VAL A 287 11.28 -11.63 -11.01
N VAL A 288 12.20 -12.54 -11.33
CA VAL A 288 11.92 -13.74 -12.13
C VAL A 288 12.19 -14.98 -11.27
N MET A 289 11.34 -15.99 -11.36
CA MET A 289 11.48 -17.24 -10.60
C MET A 289 10.99 -18.44 -11.40
N SER A 290 11.46 -19.65 -11.05
CA SER A 290 10.81 -20.90 -11.44
C SER A 290 10.49 -21.69 -10.17
N CYS A 291 9.21 -21.79 -9.85
CA CYS A 291 8.76 -22.67 -8.77
C CYS A 291 8.98 -24.14 -9.09
N GLU A 292 9.13 -24.55 -10.35
CA GLU A 292 9.36 -25.95 -10.72
C GLU A 292 10.83 -26.35 -10.53
N LEU A 293 11.75 -25.48 -10.95
CA LEU A 293 13.19 -25.72 -10.86
C LEU A 293 13.84 -25.21 -9.56
N ASP A 294 13.05 -24.64 -8.64
CA ASP A 294 13.55 -24.02 -7.41
C ASP A 294 14.56 -22.87 -7.65
N LEU A 295 14.38 -22.14 -8.75
CA LEU A 295 15.24 -21.03 -9.16
C LEU A 295 14.62 -19.68 -8.78
N GLY A 296 15.42 -18.75 -8.25
CA GLY A 296 15.03 -17.37 -7.99
C GLY A 296 14.08 -17.16 -6.79
N ILE A 297 13.70 -18.22 -6.07
CA ILE A 297 12.79 -18.11 -4.91
C ILE A 297 13.42 -17.26 -3.79
N ARG A 298 14.71 -17.43 -3.54
CA ARG A 298 15.45 -16.63 -2.55
C ARG A 298 15.54 -15.17 -2.98
N ASP A 299 15.85 -14.92 -4.25
CA ASP A 299 15.92 -13.56 -4.81
C ASP A 299 14.59 -12.81 -4.64
N VAL A 300 13.46 -13.50 -4.78
CA VAL A 300 12.13 -12.91 -4.49
C VAL A 300 12.01 -12.52 -3.02
N VAL A 301 12.40 -13.40 -2.10
CA VAL A 301 12.34 -13.12 -0.65
C VAL A 301 13.26 -11.96 -0.26
N ASP A 302 14.50 -11.97 -0.77
CA ASP A 302 15.48 -10.91 -0.54
C ASP A 302 14.94 -9.57 -1.08
N ARG A 303 14.33 -9.57 -2.27
CA ARG A 303 13.74 -8.38 -2.85
C ARG A 303 12.52 -7.88 -2.07
N CYS A 304 11.70 -8.78 -1.54
CA CYS A 304 10.60 -8.42 -0.63
C CYS A 304 11.14 -7.74 0.63
N TRP A 305 12.23 -8.25 1.21
CA TRP A 305 12.89 -7.64 2.37
C TRP A 305 13.36 -6.20 2.07
N GLU A 306 14.09 -6.01 0.96
CA GLU A 306 14.56 -4.69 0.52
C GLU A 306 13.40 -3.68 0.33
N GLU A 307 12.31 -4.13 -0.28
CA GLU A 307 11.19 -3.26 -0.61
C GLU A 307 10.30 -2.95 0.60
N LEU A 308 10.21 -3.85 1.59
CA LEU A 308 9.52 -3.59 2.86
C LEU A 308 10.24 -2.52 3.69
N LYS A 309 11.54 -2.30 3.47
CA LYS A 309 12.38 -1.33 4.19
C LYS A 309 12.25 -1.49 5.72
N LEU A 310 12.30 -2.73 6.18
CA LEU A 310 12.35 -3.04 7.60
C LEU A 310 13.76 -2.78 8.12
N ILE A 311 13.83 -2.32 9.37
CA ILE A 311 15.09 -2.10 10.08
C ILE A 311 15.06 -2.89 11.38
N ARG A 312 16.19 -3.47 11.73
CA ARG A 312 16.42 -4.27 12.93
C ARG A 312 17.01 -3.38 13.99
N ILE A 313 16.45 -3.41 15.19
CA ILE A 313 16.90 -2.63 16.33
C ILE A 313 17.19 -3.58 17.48
N TYR A 314 18.36 -3.43 18.08
CA TYR A 314 18.76 -4.25 19.21
C TYR A 314 18.53 -3.49 20.50
N THR A 315 17.85 -4.12 21.45
CA THR A 315 17.61 -3.49 22.76
C THR A 315 18.76 -3.79 23.71
N LYS A 316 19.15 -2.79 24.51
CA LYS A 316 20.21 -2.91 25.50
C LYS A 316 19.74 -2.46 26.88
N ARG A 317 19.95 -3.31 27.89
CA ARG A 317 19.71 -2.97 29.30
C ARG A 317 20.95 -2.32 29.91
N LYS A 318 20.76 -1.47 30.92
CA LYS A 318 21.87 -0.81 31.62
C LYS A 318 22.75 -1.85 32.32
N GLY A 319 24.05 -1.86 31.98
CA GLY A 319 25.03 -2.77 32.58
C GLY A 319 25.06 -4.18 32.00
N VAL A 320 24.25 -4.46 30.97
CA VAL A 320 24.26 -5.73 30.23
C VAL A 320 24.65 -5.43 28.78
N ASP A 321 25.38 -6.35 28.16
CA ASP A 321 25.66 -6.29 26.74
C ASP A 321 24.38 -6.47 25.92
N PRO A 322 24.30 -5.88 24.71
CA PRO A 322 23.14 -6.04 23.84
C PRO A 322 22.98 -7.50 23.41
N ASP A 323 21.73 -7.97 23.34
CA ASP A 323 21.42 -9.25 22.72
C ASP A 323 21.21 -9.05 21.22
N PHE A 324 21.91 -9.82 20.41
CA PHE A 324 21.82 -9.79 18.95
C PHE A 324 20.94 -10.90 18.38
N ASN A 325 20.43 -11.80 19.24
CA ASN A 325 19.53 -12.88 18.81
C ASN A 325 18.09 -12.38 18.62
N GLU A 326 17.63 -11.49 19.51
CA GLU A 326 16.29 -10.91 19.46
C GLU A 326 16.37 -9.46 18.96
N ALA A 327 16.06 -9.28 17.67
CA ALA A 327 15.93 -7.96 17.06
C ALA A 327 14.48 -7.49 17.13
N LEU A 328 14.30 -6.22 17.48
CA LEU A 328 13.02 -5.52 17.34
C LEU A 328 12.92 -4.94 15.94
N ILE A 329 11.91 -5.33 15.19
CA ILE A 329 11.76 -4.94 13.79
C ILE A 329 10.81 -3.74 13.68
N VAL A 330 11.32 -2.61 13.19
CA VAL A 330 10.51 -1.42 12.87
C VAL A 330 10.64 -1.05 11.40
N ARG A 331 9.89 -0.04 10.97
CA ARG A 331 9.96 0.46 9.58
C ARG A 331 11.07 1.49 9.44
N SER A 332 11.58 1.65 8.22
CA SER A 332 12.41 2.79 7.87
C SER A 332 11.70 4.10 8.19
N ASN A 333 12.43 5.07 8.74
CA ASN A 333 11.92 6.35 9.25
C ASN A 333 11.07 6.25 10.52
N SER A 334 11.05 5.10 11.19
CA SER A 334 10.52 5.02 12.55
C SER A 334 11.38 5.83 13.51
N SER A 335 10.73 6.33 14.55
CA SER A 335 11.33 7.10 15.62
C SER A 335 11.50 6.26 16.87
N ILE A 336 12.27 6.76 17.85
CA ILE A 336 12.39 6.12 19.17
C ILE A 336 11.04 6.03 19.86
N GLU A 337 10.11 6.93 19.55
CA GLU A 337 8.73 6.83 20.00
C GLU A 337 8.06 5.53 19.55
N ASP A 338 8.22 5.15 18.28
CA ASP A 338 7.65 3.92 17.72
C ASP A 338 8.31 2.67 18.33
N VAL A 339 9.62 2.73 18.57
CA VAL A 339 10.37 1.69 19.26
C VAL A 339 9.83 1.48 20.69
N CYS A 340 9.54 2.56 21.42
CA CYS A 340 8.94 2.48 22.75
C CYS A 340 7.57 1.80 22.71
N ASP A 341 6.72 2.16 21.73
CA ASP A 341 5.38 1.56 21.57
C ASP A 341 5.43 0.05 21.35
N GLN A 342 6.39 -0.41 20.56
CA GLN A 342 6.55 -1.82 20.23
C GLN A 342 7.04 -2.65 21.43
N ILE A 343 7.87 -2.06 22.30
CA ILE A 343 8.26 -2.70 23.56
C ILE A 343 7.08 -2.71 24.54
N HIS A 344 6.54 -1.53 24.85
CA HIS A 344 5.39 -1.40 25.75
C HIS A 344 4.72 -0.01 25.62
N ARG A 345 3.39 0.02 25.42
CA ARG A 345 2.62 1.25 25.17
C ARG A 345 2.79 2.35 26.23
N THR A 346 2.98 1.99 27.50
CA THR A 346 3.13 2.97 28.62
C THR A 346 4.55 3.48 28.79
N LEU A 347 5.52 2.96 28.03
CA LEU A 347 6.93 3.27 28.20
C LEU A 347 7.24 4.72 27.78
N LYS A 348 6.41 5.28 26.89
CA LYS A 348 6.43 6.69 26.47
C LYS A 348 6.20 7.66 27.62
N ASP A 349 5.24 7.36 28.49
CA ASP A 349 4.84 8.25 29.59
C ASP A 349 5.95 8.40 30.63
N THR A 350 6.81 7.39 30.74
CA THR A 350 7.92 7.36 31.71
C THR A 350 9.28 7.64 31.08
N PHE A 351 9.33 7.93 29.78
CA PHE A 351 10.56 8.14 29.01
C PHE A 351 11.32 9.38 29.47
N LYS A 352 12.64 9.26 29.70
CA LYS A 352 13.51 10.39 30.02
C LYS A 352 14.46 10.72 28.87
N TYR A 353 15.15 9.70 28.36
CA TYR A 353 16.01 9.76 27.18
C TYR A 353 16.34 8.34 26.73
N ALA A 354 16.80 8.21 25.49
CA ALA A 354 17.42 6.99 24.99
C ALA A 354 18.89 7.23 24.70
N LEU A 355 19.69 6.17 24.83
CA LEU A 355 21.06 6.11 24.34
C LEU A 355 21.07 5.23 23.09
N VAL A 356 21.67 5.74 22.03
CA VAL A 356 21.77 5.02 20.75
C VAL A 356 23.24 4.83 20.38
N TRP A 357 23.55 3.61 19.96
CA TRP A 357 24.82 3.24 19.34
C TRP A 357 24.51 2.73 17.93
N GLY A 358 25.03 3.40 16.91
CA GLY A 358 24.83 2.97 15.53
C GLY A 358 24.90 4.13 14.54
N ALA A 359 24.43 3.89 13.33
CA ALA A 359 24.57 4.81 12.20
C ALA A 359 23.68 6.06 12.32
N SER A 360 22.59 5.99 13.07
CA SER A 360 21.71 7.13 13.33
C SER A 360 22.35 8.17 14.27
N ALA A 361 23.28 7.75 15.12
CA ALA A 361 23.94 8.58 16.10
C ALA A 361 25.20 9.24 15.51
N ARG A 362 25.38 10.54 15.74
CA ARG A 362 26.59 11.28 15.36
C ARG A 362 27.78 10.98 16.27
N HIS A 363 27.50 10.60 17.52
CA HIS A 363 28.48 10.23 18.52
C HIS A 363 28.04 8.95 19.21
N VAL A 364 28.97 8.08 19.57
CA VAL A 364 28.63 6.78 20.15
C VAL A 364 29.05 6.74 21.64
N PRO A 365 28.12 6.56 22.60
CA PRO A 365 26.66 6.69 22.47
C PRO A 365 26.18 8.15 22.40
N GLN A 366 25.07 8.37 21.69
CA GLN A 366 24.38 9.66 21.69
C GLN A 366 23.12 9.59 22.55
N ARG A 367 22.92 10.62 23.37
CA ARG A 367 21.65 10.84 24.07
C ARG A 367 20.64 11.50 23.13
N VAL A 368 19.49 10.87 22.99
CA VAL A 368 18.45 11.25 22.03
C VAL A 368 17.07 11.26 22.67
N GLY A 369 16.15 12.02 22.08
CA GLY A 369 14.75 12.12 22.48
C GLY A 369 13.84 11.24 21.61
N LEU A 370 12.53 11.30 21.87
CA LEU A 370 11.51 10.48 21.19
C LEU A 370 11.48 10.67 19.66
N GLY A 371 11.67 11.91 19.18
CA GLY A 371 11.64 12.23 17.75
C GLY A 371 12.90 11.88 16.95
N HIS A 372 13.89 11.19 17.54
CA HIS A 372 15.07 10.76 16.81
C HIS A 372 14.74 9.57 15.91
N ILE A 373 15.18 9.64 14.65
CA ILE A 373 14.98 8.59 13.64
C ILE A 373 16.07 7.54 13.80
N VAL A 374 15.66 6.28 13.91
CA VAL A 374 16.54 5.12 14.06
C VAL A 374 16.93 4.53 12.69
N ALA A 375 18.09 3.88 12.64
CA ALA A 375 18.66 3.21 11.48
C ALA A 375 18.78 1.69 11.70
N ASP A 376 19.04 0.94 10.62
CA ASP A 376 19.23 -0.51 10.70
C ASP A 376 20.45 -0.88 11.56
N GLU A 377 20.28 -1.93 12.37
CA GLU A 377 21.24 -2.46 13.34
C GLU A 377 21.62 -1.51 14.47
N ASP A 378 20.85 -0.45 14.70
CA ASP A 378 21.05 0.41 15.86
C ASP A 378 20.79 -0.34 17.16
N VAL A 379 21.65 -0.09 18.16
CA VAL A 379 21.45 -0.54 19.53
C VAL A 379 20.82 0.59 20.32
N VAL A 380 19.70 0.33 21.00
CA VAL A 380 18.93 1.34 21.76
C VAL A 380 18.82 0.91 23.21
N SER A 381 19.16 1.82 24.13
CA SER A 381 18.91 1.67 25.56
C SER A 381 17.99 2.77 26.05
N ILE A 382 16.82 2.39 26.56
CA ILE A 382 15.82 3.33 27.03
C ILE A 382 16.01 3.57 28.52
N VAL A 383 16.08 4.84 28.91
CA VAL A 383 16.14 5.26 30.32
C VAL A 383 14.81 5.90 30.68
N SER A 384 14.06 5.22 31.54
CA SER A 384 12.82 5.72 32.12
C SER A 384 13.06 6.35 33.50
N ASN A 385 12.15 7.23 33.93
CA ASN A 385 12.15 7.86 35.25
C ASN A 385 11.54 6.95 36.35
N TRP A 386 11.43 5.64 36.12
CA TRP A 386 10.88 4.72 37.12
C TRP A 386 11.72 4.80 38.41
N ARG A 387 11.18 5.44 39.44
CA ARG A 387 11.64 5.27 40.81
C ARG A 387 11.19 3.87 41.22
N ALA A 388 12.14 2.97 41.40
CA ALA A 388 11.92 1.72 42.10
C ALA A 388 11.35 1.99 43.50
#